data_AF-A0A432MKW5-F1
#
_entry.id   AF-A0A432MKW5-F1
#
_cell.length_a   1.000
_cell.length_b   1.000
_cell.length_c   1.000
_cell.angle_alpha   90.00
_cell.angle_beta   90.00
_cell.angle_gamma   90.00
#
_symmetry.space_group_name_H-M   'P 1'
#
loop_
_entity.id
_entity.type
_entity.pdbx_description
1 polymer ?
#
loop_
_entity_poly.entity_id
_entity_poly.type
_entity_poly.pdbx_seq_one_letter_code
_entity_poly.pdbx_strand_id
1 'polypeptide(L)'
;MRSSSSRPHDWREWRRMRALELTRQGWKQCDIAAALGVSKGAVSRWVAIARRGGPDALRSHPAPGAAARITPEQFRLIPDFLWHGAEAYGFRGDVWTCVRVAGVLAEELGVSYSRSQVSRLLKRLGWTPQVPITRAIQRDEEAIARWCVESWPALKAKARRERRHLVFVDESGFSLLPGVVKTYAPKGRTPIVDEWQTRDHLSVMGGLTAASKVDSLVRPTSLSGLHSIEFLVHLGRMVGERLLVIWDGSPIHRRAELKAFVAEAAGRIHLEPLPAYAPDRNPVEWLWKHLKKVELRNLTCLDLEQLHMELHLALGRVRQRRNLARSFFEGAGLEL
;
A
#
# COMPACT_ATOMS: atom_id res chain seq x y z
N MET A 1 3.20 36.90 39.51
CA MET A 1 2.90 36.15 38.27
C MET A 1 4.07 36.31 37.30
N ARG A 2 4.87 35.26 37.09
CA ARG A 2 5.92 35.23 36.07
C ARG A 2 5.25 34.90 34.73
N SER A 3 5.22 35.88 33.83
CA SER A 3 4.81 35.69 32.43
C SER A 3 5.76 34.71 31.75
N SER A 4 5.21 33.65 31.18
CA SER A 4 5.92 32.60 30.44
C SER A 4 6.60 33.19 29.20
N SER A 5 7.92 33.37 29.25
CA SER A 5 8.72 33.75 28.08
C SER A 5 8.84 32.56 27.13
N SER A 6 7.94 32.45 26.16
CA SER A 6 8.12 31.55 25.01
C SER A 6 9.36 32.00 24.24
N ARG A 7 10.35 31.12 24.08
CA ARG A 7 11.54 31.40 23.24
C ARG A 7 11.07 31.73 21.81
N PRO A 8 11.56 32.81 21.19
CA PRO A 8 11.17 33.17 19.83
C PRO A 8 11.55 32.07 18.84
N HIS A 9 10.62 31.70 17.96
CA HIS A 9 10.75 30.57 17.02
C HIS A 9 11.61 30.92 15.77
N ASP A 10 11.94 32.21 15.58
CA ASP A 10 12.73 32.77 14.48
C ASP A 10 13.76 33.75 15.06
N TRP A 11 15.02 33.69 14.60
CA TRP A 11 16.09 34.57 15.07
C TRP A 11 15.78 36.05 14.78
N ARG A 12 14.97 36.36 13.75
CA ARG A 12 14.51 37.72 13.45
C ARG A 12 13.47 38.21 14.45
N GLU A 13 12.62 37.32 14.95
CA GLU A 13 11.68 37.60 16.03
C GLU A 13 12.43 37.81 17.35
N TRP A 14 13.41 36.96 17.65
CA TRP A 14 14.28 37.14 18.81
C TRP A 14 14.98 38.50 18.79
N ARG A 15 15.53 38.90 17.64
CA ARG A 15 16.22 40.18 17.49
C ARG A 15 15.30 41.38 17.77
N ARG A 16 14.05 41.32 17.33
CA ARG A 16 13.02 42.34 17.62
C ARG A 16 12.68 42.41 19.11
N MET A 17 12.47 41.25 19.74
CA MET A 17 12.14 41.15 21.16
C MET A 17 13.31 41.61 22.05
N ARG A 18 14.54 41.26 21.68
CA ARG A 18 15.75 41.68 22.38
C ARG A 18 15.98 43.19 22.30
N ALA A 19 15.69 43.81 21.15
CA ALA A 19 15.74 45.26 21.01
C ALA A 19 14.75 45.97 21.96
N LEU A 20 13.54 45.43 22.13
CA LEU A 20 12.55 45.96 23.06
C LEU A 20 12.97 45.80 24.52
N GLU A 21 13.56 44.66 24.87
CA GLU A 21 14.09 44.39 26.21
C GLU A 21 15.21 45.37 26.59
N LEU A 22 16.20 45.55 25.71
CA LEU A 22 17.31 46.49 25.92
C LEU A 22 16.81 47.94 26.03
N THR A 23 15.78 48.29 25.25
CA THR A 23 15.14 49.61 25.36
C THR A 23 14.49 49.82 26.74
N ARG A 24 13.87 48.77 27.32
CA ARG A 24 13.29 48.82 28.69
C ARG A 24 14.36 48.91 29.77
N GLN A 25 15.55 48.39 29.51
CA GLN A 25 16.72 48.51 30.39
C GLN A 25 17.43 49.86 30.27
N GLY A 26 16.89 50.81 29.49
CA GLY A 26 17.39 52.18 29.39
C GLY A 26 18.52 52.39 28.37
N TRP A 27 18.83 51.39 27.53
CA TRP A 27 19.87 51.54 26.51
C TRP A 27 19.46 52.55 25.43
N LYS A 28 20.43 53.32 24.94
CA LYS A 28 20.17 54.24 23.82
C LYS A 28 19.98 53.44 22.53
N GLN A 29 19.09 53.92 21.66
CA GLN A 29 18.78 53.21 20.41
C GLN A 29 19.99 53.00 19.49
N CYS A 30 21.02 53.87 19.55
CA CYS A 30 22.27 53.70 18.82
C CYS A 30 23.07 52.47 19.32
N ASP A 31 23.11 52.26 20.63
CA ASP A 31 23.88 51.19 21.26
C ASP A 31 23.17 49.84 21.04
N ILE A 32 21.84 49.83 21.07
CA ILE A 32 21.01 48.67 20.72
C ILE A 32 21.21 48.29 19.25
N ALA A 33 21.23 49.29 18.36
CA ALA A 33 21.42 49.09 16.93
C ALA A 33 22.80 48.46 16.63
N ALA A 34 23.86 48.97 17.27
CA ALA A 34 25.20 48.41 17.17
C ALA A 34 25.27 46.97 17.74
N ALA A 35 24.73 46.74 18.95
CA ALA A 35 24.76 45.45 19.62
C ALA A 35 23.98 44.34 18.88
N LEU A 36 22.92 44.70 18.15
CA LEU A 36 22.07 43.75 17.42
C LEU A 36 22.33 43.70 15.91
N GLY A 37 23.30 44.49 15.41
CA GLY A 37 23.67 44.56 14.00
C GLY A 37 22.51 45.01 13.11
N VAL A 38 21.79 46.06 13.51
CA VAL A 38 20.64 46.62 12.77
C VAL A 38 20.71 48.14 12.72
N SER A 39 19.88 48.79 11.91
CA SER A 39 19.84 50.26 11.88
C SER A 39 19.08 50.83 13.08
N LYS A 40 19.47 52.04 13.52
CA LYS A 40 18.73 52.81 14.54
C LYS A 40 17.24 52.99 14.15
N GLY A 41 16.96 53.17 12.87
CA GLY A 41 15.60 53.26 12.34
C GLY A 41 14.78 51.98 12.54
N ALA A 42 15.39 50.80 12.41
CA ALA A 42 14.72 49.53 12.69
C ALA A 42 14.38 49.39 14.18
N VAL A 43 15.31 49.73 15.08
CA VAL A 43 15.07 49.73 16.53
C VAL A 43 13.92 50.68 16.89
N SER A 44 13.95 51.91 16.37
CA SER A 44 12.88 52.90 16.58
C SER A 44 11.51 52.39 16.11
N ARG A 45 11.46 51.78 14.92
CA ARG A 45 10.23 51.18 14.37
C ARG A 45 9.69 50.07 15.26
N TRP A 46 10.53 49.15 15.74
CA TRP A 46 10.10 48.06 16.61
C TRP A 46 9.60 48.57 17.96
N VAL A 47 10.27 49.54 18.55
CA VAL A 47 9.81 50.18 19.79
C VAL A 47 8.48 50.87 19.60
N ALA A 48 8.27 51.56 18.47
CA ALA A 48 6.99 52.19 18.15
C ALA A 48 5.85 51.16 17.97
N ILE A 49 6.11 50.06 17.28
CA ILE A 49 5.14 48.95 17.11
C ILE A 49 4.79 48.35 18.48
N ALA A 50 5.79 48.05 19.30
CA ALA A 50 5.59 47.48 20.63
C ALA A 50 4.88 48.43 21.61
N ARG A 51 5.07 49.75 21.47
CA ARG A 51 4.33 50.74 22.27
C ARG A 51 2.84 50.77 21.92
N ARG A 52 2.50 50.54 20.65
CA ARG A 52 1.10 50.55 20.17
C ARG A 52 0.36 49.24 20.42
N GLY A 53 1.01 48.10 20.25
CA GLY A 53 0.38 46.78 20.27
C GLY A 53 0.96 45.79 21.28
N GLY A 54 1.84 46.24 22.18
CA GLY A 54 2.54 45.37 23.13
C GLY A 54 3.66 44.51 22.48
N PRO A 55 4.38 43.71 23.27
CA PRO A 55 5.46 42.84 22.78
C PRO A 55 5.01 41.84 21.71
N ASP A 56 3.76 41.39 21.75
CA ASP A 56 3.25 40.40 20.81
C ASP A 56 3.12 40.93 19.37
N ALA A 57 3.02 42.26 19.20
CA ALA A 57 3.04 42.89 17.88
C ALA A 57 4.41 42.78 17.16
N LEU A 58 5.47 42.35 17.87
CA LEU A 58 6.78 42.08 17.29
C LEU A 58 6.97 40.63 16.82
N ARG A 59 5.97 39.76 17.03
CA ARG A 59 6.02 38.38 16.53
C ARG A 59 6.05 38.34 15.01
N SER A 60 6.64 37.31 14.43
CA SER A 60 6.52 37.06 12.99
C SER A 60 5.11 36.60 12.69
N HIS A 61 4.36 37.37 11.89
CA HIS A 61 3.17 36.87 11.21
C HIS A 61 3.58 36.41 9.81
N PRO A 62 3.04 35.29 9.30
CA PRO A 62 3.19 34.95 7.89
C PRO A 62 2.70 36.14 7.07
N ALA A 63 3.54 36.65 6.17
CA ALA A 63 3.08 37.64 5.21
C ALA A 63 1.89 37.03 4.43
N PRO A 64 0.83 37.81 4.14
CA PRO A 64 -0.25 37.32 3.28
C PRO A 64 0.39 36.83 1.98
N GLY A 65 0.24 35.53 1.71
CA GLY A 65 0.69 34.97 0.43
C GLY A 65 -0.07 35.63 -0.72
N ALA A 66 0.38 35.34 -1.95
CA ALA A 66 -0.40 35.71 -3.14
C ALA A 66 -1.86 35.21 -3.00
N ALA A 67 -2.82 36.04 -3.39
CA ALA A 67 -4.23 35.69 -3.35
C ALA A 67 -4.46 34.34 -4.04
N ALA A 68 -5.18 33.45 -3.38
CA ALA A 68 -5.51 32.15 -3.96
C ALA A 68 -6.34 32.37 -5.23
N ARG A 69 -5.94 31.74 -6.34
CA ARG A 69 -6.67 31.85 -7.62
C ARG A 69 -8.06 31.22 -7.56
N ILE A 70 -8.30 30.35 -6.58
CA ILE A 70 -9.57 29.67 -6.36
C ILE A 70 -10.14 30.08 -5.01
N THR A 71 -11.44 30.39 -4.95
CA THR A 71 -12.15 30.68 -3.71
C THR A 71 -12.36 29.41 -2.88
N PRO A 72 -12.63 29.51 -1.57
CA PRO A 72 -13.01 28.36 -0.76
C PRO A 72 -14.24 27.61 -1.31
N GLU A 73 -15.19 28.32 -1.91
CA GLU A 73 -16.40 27.76 -2.51
C GLU A 73 -16.06 26.94 -3.75
N GLN A 74 -15.29 27.50 -4.68
CA GLN A 74 -14.83 26.80 -5.87
C GLN A 74 -13.96 25.58 -5.52
N PHE A 75 -13.16 25.67 -4.46
CA PHE A 75 -12.34 24.56 -3.99
C PHE A 75 -13.19 23.35 -3.56
N ARG A 76 -14.38 23.58 -3.00
CA ARG A 76 -15.31 22.51 -2.59
C ARG A 76 -15.98 21.81 -3.77
N LEU A 77 -16.03 22.44 -4.95
CA LEU A 77 -16.64 21.87 -6.16
C LEU A 77 -15.70 20.91 -6.91
N ILE A 78 -14.38 20.98 -6.65
CA ILE A 78 -13.40 20.16 -7.38
C ILE A 78 -13.73 18.65 -7.30
N PRO A 79 -14.05 18.07 -6.13
CA PRO A 79 -14.42 16.65 -6.06
C PRO A 79 -15.61 16.28 -6.97
N ASP A 80 -16.63 17.14 -7.07
CA ASP A 80 -17.81 16.89 -7.91
C ASP A 80 -17.42 16.83 -9.38
N PHE A 81 -16.56 17.76 -9.83
CA PHE A 81 -16.04 17.72 -11.20
C PHE A 81 -15.27 16.43 -11.49
N LEU A 82 -14.43 15.99 -10.57
CA LEU A 82 -13.62 14.79 -10.74
C LEU A 82 -14.44 13.49 -10.60
N TRP A 83 -15.59 13.55 -9.94
CA TRP A 83 -16.49 12.41 -9.76
C TRP A 83 -17.18 11.99 -11.06
N HIS A 84 -17.40 12.92 -12.00
CA HIS A 84 -17.92 12.59 -13.33
C HIS A 84 -16.99 11.67 -14.14
N GLY A 85 -15.73 11.52 -13.73
CA GLY A 85 -14.72 10.76 -14.46
C GLY A 85 -14.10 11.57 -15.59
N ALA A 86 -12.89 11.19 -16.00
CA ALA A 86 -12.15 11.92 -17.04
C ALA A 86 -12.83 11.81 -18.41
N GLU A 87 -13.56 10.72 -18.67
CA GLU A 87 -14.23 10.51 -19.95
C GLU A 87 -15.40 11.47 -20.18
N ALA A 88 -16.07 11.92 -19.10
CA ALA A 88 -17.12 12.92 -19.19
C ALA A 88 -16.62 14.27 -19.74
N TYR A 89 -15.33 14.57 -19.58
CA TYR A 89 -14.67 15.74 -20.16
C TYR A 89 -13.95 15.42 -21.49
N GLY A 90 -14.35 14.34 -22.17
CA GLY A 90 -13.83 13.97 -23.48
C GLY A 90 -12.43 13.35 -23.48
N PHE A 91 -11.85 13.04 -22.32
CA PHE A 91 -10.56 12.34 -22.27
C PHE A 91 -10.74 10.85 -22.52
N ARG A 92 -9.88 10.25 -23.35
CA ARG A 92 -9.85 8.79 -23.51
C ARG A 92 -9.32 8.11 -22.23
N GLY A 93 -10.10 7.17 -21.70
CA GLY A 93 -9.77 6.39 -20.51
C GLY A 93 -9.95 7.20 -19.23
N ASP A 94 -10.60 6.59 -18.24
CA ASP A 94 -10.95 7.22 -16.97
C ASP A 94 -9.74 7.33 -16.01
N VAL A 95 -8.82 8.26 -16.34
CA VAL A 95 -7.61 8.51 -15.57
C VAL A 95 -7.41 10.00 -15.34
N TRP A 96 -7.39 10.42 -14.08
CA TRP A 96 -7.06 11.79 -13.71
C TRP A 96 -5.56 12.00 -13.61
N THR A 97 -5.02 12.80 -14.52
CA THR A 97 -3.65 13.34 -14.42
C THR A 97 -3.71 14.79 -13.98
N CYS A 98 -2.65 15.31 -13.35
CA CYS A 98 -2.60 16.73 -12.99
C CYS A 98 -2.78 17.67 -14.19
N VAL A 99 -2.46 17.23 -15.41
CA VAL A 99 -2.67 18.00 -16.64
C VAL A 99 -4.16 18.00 -17.02
N ARG A 100 -4.83 16.85 -16.99
CA ARG A 100 -6.28 16.75 -17.25
C ARG A 100 -7.09 17.56 -16.23
N VAL A 101 -6.75 17.42 -14.95
CA VAL A 101 -7.37 18.23 -13.88
C VAL A 101 -7.13 19.73 -14.10
N ALA A 102 -5.92 20.14 -14.52
CA ALA A 102 -5.69 21.55 -14.86
C ALA A 102 -6.58 22.03 -16.01
N GLY A 103 -6.83 21.19 -17.01
CA GLY A 103 -7.77 21.47 -18.11
C GLY A 103 -9.19 21.67 -17.62
N VAL A 104 -9.71 20.74 -16.81
CA VAL A 104 -11.06 20.86 -16.22
C VAL A 104 -11.21 22.11 -15.36
N LEU A 105 -10.21 22.44 -14.53
CA LEU A 105 -10.24 23.66 -13.73
C LEU A 105 -10.19 24.94 -14.58
N ALA A 106 -9.56 24.90 -15.74
CA ALA A 106 -9.57 26.02 -16.66
C ALA A 106 -10.93 26.18 -17.35
N GLU A 107 -11.60 25.07 -17.68
CA GLU A 107 -12.92 25.05 -18.32
C GLU A 107 -14.05 25.42 -17.36
N GLU A 108 -14.14 24.74 -16.21
CA GLU A 108 -15.26 24.90 -15.25
C GLU A 108 -15.13 26.15 -14.37
N LEU A 109 -13.89 26.54 -14.04
CA LEU A 109 -13.64 27.60 -13.06
C LEU A 109 -12.85 28.79 -13.64
N GLY A 110 -12.43 28.73 -14.91
CA GLY A 110 -11.65 29.78 -15.55
C GLY A 110 -10.25 29.96 -14.96
N VAL A 111 -9.73 29.00 -14.19
CA VAL A 111 -8.45 29.13 -13.48
C VAL A 111 -7.37 28.22 -14.05
N SER A 112 -6.27 28.83 -14.51
CA SER A 112 -5.12 28.08 -15.00
C SER A 112 -4.14 27.75 -13.87
N TYR A 113 -3.76 26.47 -13.77
CA TYR A 113 -2.77 25.96 -12.82
C TYR A 113 -1.68 25.16 -13.53
N SER A 114 -0.43 25.29 -13.07
CA SER A 114 0.63 24.38 -13.45
C SER A 114 0.46 23.00 -12.80
N ARG A 115 1.08 21.97 -13.38
CA ARG A 115 1.10 20.60 -12.85
C ARG A 115 1.43 20.54 -11.34
N SER A 116 2.44 21.30 -10.91
CA SER A 116 2.87 21.34 -9.50
C SER A 116 1.86 22.05 -8.58
N GLN A 117 1.08 23.00 -9.10
CA GLN A 117 0.01 23.64 -8.34
C GLN A 117 -1.18 22.69 -8.17
N VAL A 118 -1.61 22.02 -9.24
CA VAL A 118 -2.67 21.01 -9.19
C VAL A 118 -2.31 19.87 -8.23
N SER A 119 -1.07 19.38 -8.26
CA SER A 119 -0.64 18.34 -7.31
C SER A 119 -0.76 18.79 -5.85
N ARG A 120 -0.43 20.05 -5.53
CA ARG A 120 -0.61 20.60 -4.17
C ARG A 120 -2.08 20.79 -3.82
N LEU A 121 -2.89 21.20 -4.80
CA LEU A 121 -4.34 21.38 -4.65
C LEU A 121 -5.03 20.05 -4.30
N LEU A 122 -4.74 19.00 -5.08
CA LEU A 122 -5.26 17.65 -4.85
C LEU A 122 -4.82 17.10 -3.49
N LYS A 123 -3.54 17.26 -3.11
CA LYS A 123 -3.07 16.87 -1.78
C LYS A 123 -3.83 17.58 -0.66
N ARG A 124 -4.17 18.86 -0.83
CA ARG A 124 -4.97 19.62 0.13
C ARG A 124 -6.42 19.13 0.21
N LEU A 125 -6.97 18.58 -0.86
CA LEU A 125 -8.27 17.89 -0.87
C LEU A 125 -8.19 16.48 -0.25
N GLY A 126 -7.01 15.99 0.13
CA GLY A 126 -6.81 14.60 0.55
C GLY A 126 -6.70 13.61 -0.62
N TRP A 127 -6.65 14.10 -1.86
CA TRP A 127 -6.51 13.26 -3.05
C TRP A 127 -5.04 12.89 -3.26
N THR A 128 -4.81 11.60 -3.48
CA THR A 128 -3.47 11.03 -3.70
C THR A 128 -3.47 10.21 -4.98
N PRO A 129 -2.32 10.04 -5.67
CA PRO A 129 -2.25 9.14 -6.81
C PRO A 129 -2.58 7.70 -6.40
N GLN A 130 -3.61 7.12 -7.00
CA GLN A 130 -4.06 5.75 -6.75
C GLN A 130 -3.77 4.87 -7.98
N VAL A 131 -3.47 3.60 -7.75
CA VAL A 131 -3.40 2.59 -8.81
C VAL A 131 -4.77 1.90 -8.87
N PRO A 132 -5.47 1.91 -10.02
CA PRO A 132 -6.76 1.23 -10.14
C PRO A 132 -6.66 -0.26 -9.81
N ILE A 133 -7.68 -0.78 -9.16
CA ILE A 133 -7.82 -2.22 -8.91
C ILE A 133 -8.53 -2.82 -10.12
N THR A 134 -7.87 -3.75 -10.81
CA THR A 134 -8.50 -4.54 -11.87
C THR A 134 -9.41 -5.61 -11.26
N ARG A 135 -10.67 -5.68 -11.70
CA ARG A 135 -11.62 -6.73 -11.31
C ARG A 135 -12.22 -7.37 -12.56
N ALA A 136 -12.44 -8.68 -12.50
CA ALA A 136 -13.16 -9.39 -13.57
C ALA A 136 -14.62 -8.92 -13.60
N ILE A 137 -15.19 -8.75 -14.80
CA ILE A 137 -16.59 -8.34 -14.97
C ILE A 137 -17.54 -9.40 -14.42
N GLN A 138 -17.13 -10.67 -14.47
CA GLN A 138 -17.86 -11.82 -13.97
C GLN A 138 -17.87 -11.94 -12.43
N ARG A 139 -17.17 -11.05 -11.72
CA ARG A 139 -17.06 -11.08 -10.26
C ARG A 139 -18.39 -10.66 -9.63
N ASP A 140 -18.96 -11.56 -8.83
CA ASP A 140 -20.17 -11.31 -8.05
C ASP A 140 -19.80 -10.91 -6.61
N GLU A 141 -19.88 -9.61 -6.31
CA GLU A 141 -19.56 -9.09 -4.98
C GLU A 141 -20.56 -9.55 -3.91
N GLU A 142 -21.83 -9.81 -4.25
CA GLU A 142 -22.83 -10.29 -3.31
C GLU A 142 -22.58 -11.76 -2.94
N ALA A 143 -22.23 -12.61 -3.91
CA ALA A 143 -21.82 -13.99 -3.64
C ALA A 143 -20.55 -14.05 -2.79
N ILE A 144 -19.58 -13.18 -3.05
CA ILE A 144 -18.35 -13.08 -2.25
C ILE A 144 -18.66 -12.63 -0.82
N ALA A 145 -19.49 -11.59 -0.66
CA ALA A 145 -19.90 -11.10 0.65
C ALA A 145 -20.64 -12.18 1.45
N ARG A 146 -21.61 -12.88 0.83
CA ARG A 146 -22.31 -14.01 1.45
C ARG A 146 -21.36 -15.12 1.86
N TRP A 147 -20.42 -15.50 0.99
CA TRP A 147 -19.43 -16.51 1.34
C TRP A 147 -18.58 -16.10 2.55
N CYS A 148 -18.16 -14.83 2.64
CA CYS A 148 -17.40 -14.34 3.78
C CYS A 148 -18.21 -14.32 5.08
N VAL A 149 -19.50 -13.98 5.04
CA VAL A 149 -20.36 -13.84 6.22
C VAL A 149 -20.95 -15.18 6.67
N GLU A 150 -21.29 -16.06 5.74
CA GLU A 150 -22.01 -17.30 6.02
C GLU A 150 -21.08 -18.51 5.91
N SER A 151 -20.49 -18.74 4.73
CA SER A 151 -19.71 -19.93 4.43
C SER A 151 -18.43 -19.99 5.26
N TRP A 152 -17.66 -18.90 5.33
CA TRP A 152 -16.38 -18.90 6.03
C TRP A 152 -16.52 -19.27 7.53
N PRO A 153 -17.41 -18.63 8.32
CA PRO A 153 -17.66 -19.06 9.70
C PRO A 153 -18.14 -20.51 9.80
N ALA A 154 -19.02 -20.96 8.90
CA ALA A 154 -19.52 -22.33 8.88
C ALA A 154 -18.41 -23.36 8.60
N LEU A 155 -17.50 -23.06 7.67
CA LEU A 155 -16.33 -23.88 7.35
C LEU A 155 -15.38 -23.97 8.54
N LYS A 156 -15.14 -22.85 9.24
CA LYS A 156 -14.35 -22.86 10.48
C LYS A 156 -15.01 -23.72 11.57
N ALA A 157 -16.32 -23.59 11.77
CA ALA A 157 -17.06 -24.38 12.74
C ALA A 157 -17.01 -25.88 12.40
N LYS A 158 -17.18 -26.23 11.12
CA LYS A 158 -17.05 -27.59 10.60
C LYS A 158 -15.65 -28.16 10.84
N ALA A 159 -14.60 -27.39 10.50
CA ALA A 159 -13.22 -27.81 10.72
C ALA A 159 -12.94 -28.11 12.20
N ARG A 160 -13.43 -27.26 13.11
CA ARG A 160 -13.30 -27.48 14.57
C ARG A 160 -14.07 -28.72 15.03
N ARG A 161 -15.35 -28.85 14.64
CA ARG A 161 -16.23 -29.98 15.03
C ARG A 161 -15.68 -31.32 14.56
N GLU A 162 -15.20 -31.39 13.33
CA GLU A 162 -14.72 -32.62 12.69
C GLU A 162 -13.20 -32.83 12.83
N ARG A 163 -12.53 -31.98 13.62
CA ARG A 163 -11.07 -31.94 13.84
C ARG A 163 -10.28 -32.01 12.53
N ARG A 164 -10.69 -31.22 11.54
CA ARG A 164 -10.02 -31.09 10.25
C ARG A 164 -9.02 -29.95 10.28
N HIS A 165 -7.92 -30.12 9.56
CA HIS A 165 -6.99 -29.05 9.24
C HIS A 165 -7.51 -28.26 8.05
N LEU A 166 -7.86 -27.00 8.30
CA LEU A 166 -8.28 -26.07 7.26
C LEU A 166 -7.05 -25.54 6.53
N VAL A 167 -7.03 -25.71 5.21
CA VAL A 167 -5.92 -25.31 4.33
C VAL A 167 -6.47 -24.64 3.07
N PHE A 168 -5.93 -23.46 2.76
CA PHE A 168 -6.12 -22.84 1.46
C PHE A 168 -5.05 -23.34 0.50
N VAL A 169 -5.43 -23.67 -0.73
CA VAL A 169 -4.53 -24.14 -1.78
C VAL A 169 -4.69 -23.29 -3.04
N ASP A 170 -3.58 -23.00 -3.69
CA ASP A 170 -3.52 -22.21 -4.92
C ASP A 170 -2.23 -22.48 -5.69
N GLU A 171 -2.19 -22.05 -6.95
CA GLU A 171 -1.04 -22.18 -7.83
C GLU A 171 -0.45 -20.82 -8.26
N SER A 172 0.87 -20.78 -8.45
CA SER A 172 1.54 -19.62 -9.02
C SER A 172 2.76 -19.99 -9.85
N GLY A 173 2.97 -19.25 -10.93
CA GLY A 173 4.23 -19.27 -11.69
C GLY A 173 5.25 -18.29 -11.11
N PHE A 174 6.50 -18.72 -11.00
CA PHE A 174 7.67 -17.90 -10.66
C PHE A 174 8.64 -17.92 -11.84
N SER A 175 8.73 -16.81 -12.57
CA SER A 175 9.61 -16.68 -13.74
C SER A 175 11.05 -16.38 -13.34
N LEU A 176 12.00 -16.71 -14.23
CA LEU A 176 13.38 -16.20 -14.14
C LEU A 176 13.47 -14.69 -14.29
N LEU A 177 12.46 -14.05 -14.88
CA LEU A 177 12.41 -12.59 -14.96
C LEU A 177 12.20 -11.99 -13.56
N PRO A 178 13.12 -11.12 -13.09
CA PRO A 178 13.08 -10.55 -11.75
C PRO A 178 11.83 -9.69 -11.53
N GLY A 179 11.23 -9.85 -10.34
CA GLY A 179 10.21 -8.91 -9.85
C GLY A 179 10.85 -7.58 -9.47
N VAL A 180 10.89 -6.62 -10.41
CA VAL A 180 11.50 -5.31 -10.16
C VAL A 180 10.64 -4.46 -9.23
N VAL A 181 11.24 -3.95 -8.16
CA VAL A 181 10.62 -3.02 -7.20
C VAL A 181 11.49 -1.78 -6.99
N LYS A 182 10.86 -0.72 -6.49
CA LYS A 182 11.56 0.54 -6.19
C LYS A 182 12.65 0.32 -5.14
N THR A 183 13.82 0.93 -5.35
CA THR A 183 14.93 0.98 -4.42
C THR A 183 15.48 2.40 -4.31
N TYR A 184 16.24 2.69 -3.26
CA TYR A 184 16.91 3.98 -3.10
C TYR A 184 18.17 4.02 -3.99
N ALA A 185 18.28 5.08 -4.79
CA ALA A 185 19.45 5.38 -5.61
C ALA A 185 19.58 6.91 -5.77
N PRO A 186 20.78 7.43 -6.10
CA PRO A 186 20.96 8.85 -6.36
C PRO A 186 20.00 9.37 -7.43
N LYS A 187 19.54 10.62 -7.27
CA LYS A 187 18.59 11.24 -8.21
C LYS A 187 19.16 11.20 -9.64
N GLY A 188 18.37 10.68 -10.58
CA GLY A 188 18.75 10.56 -11.99
C GLY A 188 19.69 9.38 -12.30
N ARG A 189 20.05 8.55 -11.30
CA ARG A 189 20.86 7.35 -11.47
C ARG A 189 20.03 6.12 -11.10
N THR A 190 19.23 5.66 -12.05
CA THR A 190 18.42 4.44 -11.88
C THR A 190 19.34 3.21 -11.93
N PRO A 191 19.30 2.30 -10.94
CA PRO A 191 20.05 1.04 -10.99
C PRO A 191 19.61 0.18 -12.18
N ILE A 192 20.57 -0.51 -12.79
CA ILE A 192 20.34 -1.46 -13.88
C ILE A 192 20.32 -2.87 -13.29
N VAL A 193 19.34 -3.68 -13.73
CA VAL A 193 19.22 -5.09 -13.40
C VAL A 193 19.29 -5.85 -14.72
N ASP A 194 20.34 -6.64 -14.89
CA ASP A 194 20.55 -7.45 -16.10
C ASP A 194 19.84 -8.80 -15.97
N GLU A 195 19.08 -9.17 -17.00
CA GLU A 195 18.26 -10.39 -17.02
C GLU A 195 18.32 -11.07 -18.40
N TRP A 196 18.14 -12.38 -18.42
CA TRP A 196 17.94 -13.13 -19.66
C TRP A 196 16.47 -13.12 -20.04
N GLN A 197 16.14 -12.74 -21.26
CA GLN A 197 14.76 -12.79 -21.75
C GLN A 197 14.34 -14.25 -21.98
N THR A 198 13.44 -14.75 -21.14
CA THR A 198 12.95 -16.14 -21.19
C THR A 198 11.49 -16.22 -20.74
N ARG A 199 10.83 -17.34 -21.07
CA ARG A 199 9.50 -17.71 -20.54
C ARG A 199 9.59 -18.81 -19.48
N ASP A 200 10.80 -19.24 -19.16
CA ASP A 200 11.04 -20.28 -18.17
C ASP A 200 10.56 -19.82 -16.79
N HIS A 201 9.88 -20.74 -16.12
CA HIS A 201 9.31 -20.51 -14.81
C HIS A 201 9.17 -21.82 -14.04
N LEU A 202 9.18 -21.70 -12.72
CA LEU A 202 8.72 -22.74 -11.82
C LEU A 202 7.21 -22.60 -11.63
N SER A 203 6.49 -23.71 -11.74
CA SER A 203 5.11 -23.79 -11.27
C SER A 203 5.10 -24.27 -9.82
N VAL A 204 4.38 -23.55 -8.98
CA VAL A 204 4.33 -23.79 -7.54
C VAL A 204 2.89 -23.96 -7.12
N MET A 205 2.60 -25.04 -6.41
CA MET A 205 1.34 -25.20 -5.67
C MET A 205 1.65 -24.92 -4.20
N GLY A 206 0.86 -24.05 -3.58
CA GLY A 206 1.04 -23.63 -2.19
C GLY A 206 -0.13 -24.02 -1.33
N GLY A 207 0.15 -24.34 -0.07
CA GLY A 207 -0.84 -24.60 0.96
C GLY A 207 -0.60 -23.67 2.15
N LEU A 208 -1.63 -22.99 2.63
CA LEU A 208 -1.58 -22.17 3.83
C LEU A 208 -2.69 -22.58 4.80
N THR A 209 -2.31 -23.05 5.97
CA THR A 209 -3.25 -23.52 7.00
C THR A 209 -3.67 -22.39 7.93
N ALA A 210 -4.86 -22.53 8.56
CA ALA A 210 -5.31 -21.64 9.63
C ALA A 210 -4.34 -21.60 10.84
N ALA A 211 -3.50 -22.63 11.00
CA ALA A 211 -2.44 -22.68 12.00
C ALA A 211 -1.13 -22.00 11.55
N SER A 212 -1.17 -21.25 10.44
CA SER A 212 -0.03 -20.52 9.86
C SER A 212 1.12 -21.43 9.42
N LYS A 213 0.85 -22.71 9.10
CA LYS A 213 1.80 -23.58 8.39
C LYS A 213 1.70 -23.36 6.88
N VAL A 214 2.87 -23.32 6.23
CA VAL A 214 3.01 -23.16 4.78
C VAL A 214 3.65 -24.41 4.20
N ASP A 215 3.00 -25.01 3.22
CA ASP A 215 3.47 -26.18 2.46
C ASP A 215 3.50 -25.85 0.97
N SER A 216 4.34 -26.54 0.21
CA SER A 216 4.56 -26.20 -1.20
C SER A 216 5.03 -27.38 -2.03
N LEU A 217 4.54 -27.50 -3.26
CA LEU A 217 5.04 -28.38 -4.31
C LEU A 217 5.61 -27.52 -5.44
N VAL A 218 6.87 -27.72 -5.79
CA VAL A 218 7.56 -26.95 -6.85
C VAL A 218 7.91 -27.88 -8.00
N ARG A 219 7.60 -27.45 -9.24
CA ARG A 219 7.91 -28.15 -10.48
C ARG A 219 8.48 -27.19 -11.53
N PRO A 220 9.47 -27.61 -12.33
CA PRO A 220 9.95 -26.83 -13.48
C PRO A 220 9.01 -26.95 -14.71
N THR A 221 7.85 -27.58 -14.55
CA THR A 221 6.87 -27.85 -15.60
C THR A 221 5.48 -27.40 -15.15
N SER A 222 4.55 -27.29 -16.10
CA SER A 222 3.16 -26.94 -15.80
C SER A 222 2.51 -27.96 -14.88
N LEU A 223 1.77 -27.47 -13.89
CA LEU A 223 0.99 -28.32 -12.98
C LEU A 223 -0.24 -28.90 -13.67
N SER A 224 -0.65 -30.07 -13.22
CA SER A 224 -1.80 -30.83 -13.73
C SER A 224 -2.63 -31.37 -12.57
N GLY A 225 -3.82 -31.92 -12.83
CA GLY A 225 -4.66 -32.48 -11.77
C GLY A 225 -4.00 -33.64 -10.99
N LEU A 226 -3.06 -34.36 -11.60
CA LEU A 226 -2.26 -35.38 -10.90
C LEU A 226 -1.34 -34.75 -9.85
N HIS A 227 -0.79 -33.56 -10.13
CA HIS A 227 0.01 -32.83 -9.16
C HIS A 227 -0.86 -32.30 -8.01
N SER A 228 -2.14 -31.99 -8.25
CA SER A 228 -3.09 -31.69 -7.17
C SER A 228 -3.26 -32.90 -6.23
N ILE A 229 -3.39 -34.11 -6.77
CA ILE A 229 -3.46 -35.34 -5.97
C ILE A 229 -2.15 -35.54 -5.17
N GLU A 230 -0.99 -35.40 -5.83
CA GLU A 230 0.32 -35.49 -5.18
C GLU A 230 0.41 -34.51 -3.99
N PHE A 231 -0.03 -33.27 -4.19
CA PHE A 231 0.00 -32.25 -3.16
C PHE A 231 -0.97 -32.54 -2.01
N LEU A 232 -2.17 -33.05 -2.28
CA LEU A 232 -3.10 -33.48 -1.24
C LEU A 232 -2.53 -34.62 -0.38
N VAL A 233 -1.85 -35.59 -1.00
CA VAL A 233 -1.14 -36.64 -0.27
C VAL A 233 -0.02 -36.06 0.60
N HIS A 234 0.75 -35.12 0.05
CA HIS A 234 1.80 -34.42 0.80
C HIS A 234 1.23 -33.65 2.01
N LEU A 235 0.15 -32.88 1.82
CA LEU A 235 -0.54 -32.18 2.90
C LEU A 235 -1.06 -33.14 3.97
N GLY A 236 -1.57 -34.30 3.58
CA GLY A 236 -2.02 -35.35 4.51
C GLY A 236 -0.90 -35.81 5.46
N ARG A 237 0.35 -35.85 4.96
CA ARG A 237 1.53 -36.23 5.75
C ARG A 237 2.07 -35.08 6.60
N MET A 238 2.09 -33.86 6.08
CA MET A 238 2.73 -32.70 6.73
C MET A 238 1.81 -31.95 7.69
N VAL A 239 0.53 -31.84 7.34
CA VAL A 239 -0.46 -31.07 8.09
C VAL A 239 -1.28 -31.99 9.00
N GLY A 240 -1.77 -33.10 8.45
CA GLY A 240 -2.52 -34.13 9.17
C GLY A 240 -3.54 -34.85 8.27
N GLU A 241 -4.06 -35.98 8.73
CA GLU A 241 -4.84 -36.90 7.89
C GLU A 241 -6.22 -36.40 7.48
N ARG A 242 -6.83 -35.49 8.26
CA ARG A 242 -8.17 -34.95 7.98
C ARG A 242 -8.07 -33.51 7.49
N LEU A 243 -8.26 -33.30 6.19
CA LEU A 243 -8.14 -32.01 5.54
C LEU A 243 -9.52 -31.40 5.23
N LEU A 244 -9.61 -30.09 5.34
CA LEU A 244 -10.63 -29.24 4.71
C LEU A 244 -9.89 -28.27 3.79
N VAL A 245 -9.92 -28.54 2.49
CA VAL A 245 -9.17 -27.81 1.47
C VAL A 245 -10.08 -26.80 0.80
N ILE A 246 -9.64 -25.54 0.78
CA ILE A 246 -10.31 -24.45 0.08
C ILE A 246 -9.42 -24.01 -1.07
N TRP A 247 -9.93 -24.06 -2.29
CA TRP A 247 -9.18 -23.66 -3.49
C TRP A 247 -10.09 -23.04 -4.54
N ASP A 248 -9.49 -22.48 -5.58
CA ASP A 248 -10.24 -21.79 -6.62
C ASP A 248 -10.97 -22.76 -7.56
N GLY A 249 -11.63 -22.19 -8.57
CA GLY A 249 -12.34 -22.94 -9.59
C GLY A 249 -11.46 -23.48 -10.71
N SER A 250 -10.13 -23.53 -10.59
CA SER A 250 -9.25 -23.91 -11.71
C SER A 250 -9.62 -25.28 -12.31
N PRO A 251 -9.49 -25.48 -13.64
CA PRO A 251 -9.79 -26.75 -14.28
C PRO A 251 -8.98 -27.94 -13.74
N ILE A 252 -7.77 -27.69 -13.20
CA ILE A 252 -6.95 -28.75 -12.61
C ILE A 252 -7.60 -29.37 -11.35
N HIS A 253 -8.46 -28.60 -10.67
CA HIS A 253 -9.22 -29.00 -9.47
C HIS A 253 -10.52 -29.74 -9.79
N ARG A 254 -10.88 -29.86 -11.08
CA ARG A 254 -12.15 -30.47 -11.52
C ARG A 254 -11.98 -31.80 -12.26
N ARG A 255 -10.75 -32.30 -12.35
CA ARG A 255 -10.42 -33.54 -13.06
C ARG A 255 -11.11 -34.76 -12.45
N ALA A 256 -11.46 -35.75 -13.27
CA ALA A 256 -12.23 -36.91 -12.84
C ALA A 256 -11.42 -37.80 -11.87
N GLU A 257 -10.13 -37.92 -12.13
CA GLU A 257 -9.15 -38.66 -11.33
C GLU A 257 -9.07 -38.11 -9.90
N LEU A 258 -9.11 -36.78 -9.77
CA LEU A 258 -9.11 -36.10 -8.48
C LEU A 258 -10.41 -36.37 -7.70
N LYS A 259 -11.57 -36.35 -8.39
CA LYS A 259 -12.85 -36.70 -7.75
C LYS A 259 -12.86 -38.15 -7.25
N ALA A 260 -12.33 -39.08 -8.05
CA ALA A 260 -12.18 -40.48 -7.66
C ALA A 260 -11.28 -40.63 -6.42
N PHE A 261 -10.11 -39.99 -6.43
CA PHE A 261 -9.19 -39.98 -5.29
C PHE A 261 -9.84 -39.44 -4.00
N VAL A 262 -10.60 -38.35 -4.08
CA VAL A 262 -11.29 -37.76 -2.93
C VAL A 262 -12.39 -38.68 -2.40
N ALA A 263 -13.11 -39.38 -3.30
CA ALA A 263 -14.09 -40.39 -2.92
C ALA A 263 -13.43 -41.56 -2.19
N GLU A 264 -12.28 -42.05 -2.69
CA GLU A 264 -11.48 -43.11 -2.06
C GLU A 264 -10.86 -42.70 -0.72
N ALA A 265 -10.61 -41.40 -0.51
CA ALA A 265 -10.09 -40.89 0.76
C ALA A 265 -11.06 -41.10 1.95
N ALA A 266 -12.28 -41.62 1.72
CA ALA A 266 -13.26 -42.01 2.74
C ALA A 266 -13.57 -40.88 3.74
N GLY A 267 -13.76 -39.66 3.22
CA GLY A 267 -14.09 -38.49 4.02
C GLY A 267 -12.92 -37.85 4.78
N ARG A 268 -11.69 -38.35 4.61
CA ARG A 268 -10.46 -37.70 5.13
C ARG A 268 -10.22 -36.35 4.48
N ILE A 269 -10.51 -36.22 3.19
CA ILE A 269 -10.36 -34.96 2.44
C ILE A 269 -11.75 -34.40 2.18
N HIS A 270 -12.00 -33.17 2.64
CA HIS A 270 -13.20 -32.40 2.32
C HIS A 270 -12.79 -31.20 1.46
N LEU A 271 -13.35 -31.09 0.26
CA LEU A 271 -13.03 -30.01 -0.68
C LEU A 271 -14.14 -28.96 -0.66
N GLU A 272 -13.75 -27.69 -0.65
CA GLU A 272 -14.67 -26.54 -0.72
C GLU A 272 -14.17 -25.54 -1.77
N PRO A 273 -15.04 -25.07 -2.67
CA PRO A 273 -14.66 -24.05 -3.63
C PRO A 273 -14.62 -22.66 -2.98
N LEU A 274 -13.63 -21.87 -3.38
CA LEU A 274 -13.61 -20.42 -3.19
C LEU A 274 -14.62 -19.76 -4.15
N PRO A 275 -15.23 -18.62 -3.80
CA PRO A 275 -16.03 -17.85 -4.74
C PRO A 275 -15.27 -17.56 -6.05
N ALA A 276 -15.97 -17.67 -7.16
CA ALA A 276 -15.38 -17.44 -8.48
C ALA A 276 -14.87 -16.00 -8.60
N TYR A 277 -13.73 -15.83 -9.29
CA TYR A 277 -13.11 -14.52 -9.53
C TYR A 277 -12.80 -13.71 -8.25
N ALA A 278 -12.54 -14.41 -7.14
CA ALA A 278 -12.21 -13.83 -5.84
C ALA A 278 -10.80 -14.16 -5.33
N PRO A 279 -9.72 -13.95 -6.12
CA PRO A 279 -8.36 -14.30 -5.70
C PRO A 279 -7.90 -13.48 -4.47
N ASP A 280 -8.43 -12.27 -4.28
CA ASP A 280 -8.21 -11.45 -3.08
C ASP A 280 -8.67 -12.13 -1.79
N ARG A 281 -9.61 -13.08 -1.87
CA ARG A 281 -10.10 -13.87 -0.73
C ARG A 281 -9.28 -15.12 -0.46
N ASN A 282 -8.28 -15.41 -1.28
CA ASN A 282 -7.34 -16.50 -1.04
C ASN A 282 -6.11 -15.99 -0.27
N PRO A 283 -5.87 -16.42 0.99
CA PRO A 283 -4.65 -16.09 1.72
C PRO A 283 -3.36 -16.51 1.01
N VAL A 284 -3.40 -17.56 0.18
CA VAL A 284 -2.22 -18.03 -0.57
C VAL A 284 -1.78 -16.99 -1.62
N GLU A 285 -2.70 -16.17 -2.15
CA GLU A 285 -2.35 -15.08 -3.06
C GLU A 285 -1.53 -13.98 -2.37
N TRP A 286 -1.73 -13.79 -1.07
CA TRP A 286 -0.90 -12.88 -0.26
C TRP A 286 0.48 -13.46 0.00
N LEU A 287 0.59 -14.78 0.19
CA LEU A 287 1.86 -15.50 0.23
C LEU A 287 2.63 -15.31 -1.10
N TRP A 288 1.97 -15.46 -2.25
CA TRP A 288 2.59 -15.24 -3.57
C TRP A 288 3.07 -13.81 -3.75
N LYS A 289 2.25 -12.82 -3.37
CA LYS A 289 2.66 -11.41 -3.41
C LYS A 289 3.87 -11.15 -2.53
N HIS A 290 3.92 -11.71 -1.33
CA HIS A 290 5.08 -11.55 -0.42
C HIS A 290 6.34 -12.18 -1.01
N LEU A 291 6.26 -13.43 -1.51
CA LEU A 291 7.40 -14.09 -2.13
C LEU A 291 7.93 -13.30 -3.34
N LYS A 292 7.04 -12.86 -4.24
CA LYS A 292 7.41 -12.14 -5.46
C LYS A 292 7.91 -10.71 -5.21
N LYS A 293 7.30 -9.98 -4.27
CA LYS A 293 7.55 -8.53 -4.08
C LYS A 293 8.44 -8.21 -2.88
N VAL A 294 8.73 -9.17 -2.01
CA VAL A 294 9.53 -8.95 -0.80
C VAL A 294 10.72 -9.90 -0.73
N GLU A 295 10.49 -11.22 -0.85
CA GLU A 295 11.57 -12.20 -0.70
C GLU A 295 12.48 -12.29 -1.93
N LEU A 296 11.90 -12.27 -3.14
CA LEU A 296 12.60 -12.43 -4.43
C LEU A 296 12.71 -11.12 -5.23
N ARG A 297 12.48 -9.97 -4.57
CA ARG A 297 12.47 -8.67 -5.25
C ARG A 297 13.86 -8.29 -5.76
N ASN A 298 13.94 -7.78 -6.99
CA ASN A 298 15.19 -7.40 -7.66
C ASN A 298 16.26 -8.54 -7.71
N LEU A 299 15.87 -9.80 -7.48
CA LEU A 299 16.77 -10.94 -7.53
C LEU A 299 16.81 -11.51 -8.93
N THR A 300 18.01 -11.59 -9.52
CA THR A 300 18.24 -12.22 -10.81
C THR A 300 18.80 -13.62 -10.60
N CYS A 301 18.19 -14.61 -11.25
CA CYS A 301 18.65 -15.99 -11.24
C CYS A 301 19.21 -16.34 -12.63
N LEU A 302 20.26 -17.13 -12.66
CA LEU A 302 20.91 -17.60 -13.89
C LEU A 302 20.07 -18.64 -14.60
N ASP A 303 19.46 -19.55 -13.84
CA ASP A 303 18.67 -20.68 -14.34
C ASP A 303 17.58 -21.10 -13.34
N LEU A 304 16.79 -22.10 -13.75
CA LEU A 304 15.69 -22.64 -12.94
C LEU A 304 16.16 -23.34 -11.66
N GLU A 305 17.39 -23.86 -11.63
CA GLU A 305 17.94 -24.52 -10.44
C GLU A 305 18.22 -23.47 -9.35
N GLN A 306 18.88 -22.38 -9.72
CA GLN A 306 19.10 -21.27 -8.82
C GLN A 306 17.78 -20.66 -8.35
N LEU A 307 16.83 -20.45 -9.27
CA LEU A 307 15.50 -19.95 -8.88
C LEU A 307 14.79 -20.90 -7.90
N HIS A 308 14.91 -22.21 -8.09
CA HIS A 308 14.33 -23.19 -7.18
C HIS A 308 14.96 -23.07 -5.80
N MET A 309 16.28 -22.99 -5.72
CA MET A 309 17.02 -22.82 -4.47
C MET A 309 16.57 -21.55 -3.73
N GLU A 310 16.54 -20.41 -4.42
CA GLU A 310 16.17 -19.12 -3.82
C GLU A 310 14.70 -19.11 -3.35
N LEU A 311 13.80 -19.71 -4.14
CA LEU A 311 12.40 -19.90 -3.74
C LEU A 311 12.28 -20.81 -2.51
N HIS A 312 13.06 -21.90 -2.45
CA HIS A 312 13.08 -22.80 -1.29
C HIS A 312 13.53 -22.06 -0.02
N LEU A 313 14.60 -21.26 -0.11
CA LEU A 313 15.08 -20.44 0.99
C LEU A 313 14.06 -19.37 1.41
N ALA A 314 13.40 -18.72 0.45
CA ALA A 314 12.34 -17.76 0.70
C ALA A 314 11.15 -18.38 1.45
N LEU A 315 10.68 -19.54 0.99
CA LEU A 315 9.63 -20.32 1.68
C LEU A 315 10.06 -20.71 3.09
N GLY A 316 11.32 -21.13 3.28
CA GLY A 316 11.90 -21.41 4.59
C GLY A 316 11.81 -20.22 5.55
N ARG A 317 12.16 -19.01 5.09
CA ARG A 317 12.04 -17.78 5.90
C ARG A 317 10.59 -17.44 6.24
N VAL A 318 9.66 -17.62 5.30
CA VAL A 318 8.22 -17.40 5.57
C VAL A 318 7.69 -18.40 6.60
N ARG A 319 8.05 -19.68 6.49
CA ARG A 319 7.66 -20.74 7.45
C ARG A 319 8.09 -20.44 8.88
N GLN A 320 9.21 -19.75 9.07
CA GLN A 320 9.71 -19.33 10.38
C GLN A 320 8.95 -18.13 10.97
N ARG A 321 8.21 -17.36 10.15
CA ARG A 321 7.51 -16.13 10.56
C ARG A 321 5.99 -16.37 10.66
N ARG A 322 5.54 -17.01 11.73
CA ARG A 322 4.11 -17.32 11.92
C ARG A 322 3.19 -16.10 11.88
N ASN A 323 3.63 -14.96 12.42
CA ASN A 323 2.84 -13.71 12.38
C ASN A 323 2.65 -13.20 10.94
N LEU A 324 3.65 -13.38 10.08
CA LEU A 324 3.53 -13.04 8.66
C LEU A 324 2.51 -13.93 7.97
N ALA A 325 2.58 -15.25 8.19
CA ALA A 325 1.59 -16.18 7.64
C ALA A 325 0.16 -15.91 8.14
N ARG A 326 -0.01 -15.44 9.39
CA ARG A 326 -1.30 -14.95 9.90
C ARG A 326 -1.77 -13.69 9.15
N SER A 327 -0.89 -12.72 8.91
CA SER A 327 -1.24 -11.48 8.20
C SER A 327 -1.76 -11.71 6.78
N PHE A 328 -1.45 -12.85 6.16
CA PHE A 328 -2.02 -13.23 4.85
C PHE A 328 -3.52 -13.52 4.92
N PHE A 329 -4.02 -14.06 6.03
CA PHE A 329 -5.45 -14.24 6.25
C PHE A 329 -6.15 -12.88 6.47
N GLU A 330 -5.51 -12.00 7.24
CA GLU A 330 -6.00 -10.63 7.44
C GLU A 330 -6.07 -9.86 6.12
N GLY A 331 -5.05 -10.00 5.27
CA GLY A 331 -5.05 -9.45 3.91
C GLY A 331 -6.22 -9.95 3.06
N ALA A 332 -6.59 -11.23 3.20
CA ALA A 332 -7.74 -11.80 2.53
C ALA A 332 -9.11 -11.35 3.12
N GLY A 333 -9.09 -10.61 4.24
CA GLY A 333 -10.27 -10.24 4.99
C GLY A 333 -10.92 -11.42 5.71
N LEU A 334 -10.13 -12.45 6.04
CA LEU A 334 -10.59 -13.67 6.72
C LEU A 334 -10.04 -13.72 8.14
N GLU A 335 -10.93 -13.54 9.11
CA GLU A 335 -10.57 -13.71 10.52
C GLU A 335 -10.46 -15.20 10.86
N LEU A 336 -9.40 -15.62 11.56
CA LEU A 336 -9.12 -17.03 11.93
C LEU A 336 -9.89 -17.48 13.18
#